data_AF-A0A8T3XC73-F1
#
_entry.id   AF-A0A8T3XC73-F1
#
_cell.length_a   1.000
_cell.length_b   1.000
_cell.length_c   1.000
_cell.angle_alpha   90.00
_cell.angle_beta   90.00
_cell.angle_gamma   90.00
#
_symmetry.space_group_name_H-M   'P 1'
#
loop_
_entity.id
_entity.type
_entity.pdbx_description
1 polymer ?
#
loop_
_entity_poly.entity_id
_entity_poly.type
_entity_poly.pdbx_seq_one_letter_code
_entity_poly.pdbx_strand_id
1 'polypeptide(L)'
;MKNIDSSEKRRMFTIISLLIILIVFLFLLKYKLITNKEEVNLDGIFNHDIQSEDIEIFAQDLNTPWEIVFLQDNEALVTERSGNLIRTGIDKKSIRVKGVTAIEEGGLLGLALHPNFKNNHWIYLYLTSEVNGKMENRVERYKLDLENSTLKEKLTLISGIPGTAYHNGGRLKFGPDNYLYINTGDATESYLSQDINSTAGKILRVDENGKTPRDNPFKNKVYSYGYKNPQGLTWDDKNRIWVTDNGRSGVKVGLDELNLVKKKKN
;
A
#
# COMPACT_ATOMS: atom_id res chain seq x y z
N MET A 1 -12.66 49.84 47.42
CA MET A 1 -11.58 49.15 46.67
C MET A 1 -10.47 48.83 47.66
N LYS A 2 -10.21 47.55 47.98
CA LYS A 2 -9.12 47.18 48.88
C LYS A 2 -7.79 47.39 48.15
N ASN A 3 -6.96 48.30 48.66
CA ASN A 3 -5.59 48.48 48.18
C ASN A 3 -4.80 47.21 48.48
N ILE A 4 -4.47 46.45 47.44
CA ILE A 4 -3.56 45.31 47.52
C ILE A 4 -2.24 45.82 48.09
N ASP A 5 -1.80 45.23 49.20
CA ASP A 5 -0.57 45.60 49.89
C ASP A 5 0.62 45.52 48.93
N SER A 6 1.54 46.47 49.05
CA SER A 6 2.80 46.51 48.31
C SER A 6 3.59 45.19 48.40
N SER A 7 3.46 44.46 49.52
CA SER A 7 4.06 43.15 49.72
C SER A 7 3.40 42.06 48.85
N GLU A 8 2.07 42.07 48.73
CA GLU A 8 1.29 41.16 47.88
C GLU A 8 1.55 41.41 46.40
N LYS A 9 1.67 42.68 45.98
CA LYS A 9 2.03 43.02 44.59
C LYS A 9 3.41 42.49 44.21
N ARG A 10 4.40 42.60 45.12
CA ARG A 10 5.75 42.04 44.90
C ARG A 10 5.70 40.52 44.81
N ARG A 11 4.98 39.83 45.71
CA ARG A 11 4.80 38.38 45.66
C ARG A 11 4.15 37.91 44.36
N MET A 12 3.09 38.60 43.92
CA MET A 12 2.41 38.29 42.67
C MET A 12 3.33 38.48 41.45
N PHE A 13 4.14 39.55 41.44
CA PHE A 13 5.12 39.78 40.37
C PHE A 13 6.18 38.68 40.34
N THR A 14 6.71 38.27 41.50
CA THR A 14 7.68 37.16 41.60
C THR A 14 7.07 35.84 41.11
N ILE A 15 5.81 35.54 41.45
CA ILE A 15 5.13 34.32 40.99
C ILE A 15 4.95 34.34 39.47
N ILE A 16 4.52 35.47 38.89
CA ILE A 16 4.34 35.61 37.44
C ILE A 16 5.69 35.47 36.71
N SER A 17 6.76 36.10 37.22
CA SER A 17 8.10 35.95 36.66
C SER A 17 8.60 34.51 36.70
N LEU A 18 8.39 33.79 37.81
CA LEU A 18 8.74 32.37 37.91
C LEU A 18 7.92 31.50 36.95
N LEU A 19 6.64 31.81 36.74
CA LEU A 19 5.79 31.09 35.79
C LEU A 19 6.26 31.29 34.34
N ILE A 20 6.64 32.52 33.97
CA ILE A 20 7.17 32.83 32.64
C ILE A 20 8.50 32.09 32.42
N ILE A 21 9.39 32.10 33.41
CA ILE A 21 10.66 31.36 33.35
C ILE A 21 10.42 29.86 33.17
N LEU A 22 9.45 29.29 33.91
CA LEU A 22 9.08 27.88 33.78
C LEU A 22 8.52 27.55 32.39
N ILE A 23 7.67 28.39 31.82
CA ILE A 23 7.10 28.21 30.48
C ILE A 23 8.21 28.27 29.42
N VAL A 24 9.12 29.24 29.50
CA VAL A 24 10.26 29.36 28.58
C VAL A 24 11.19 28.15 28.73
N PHE A 25 11.45 27.69 29.96
CA PHE A 25 12.26 26.51 30.22
C PHE A 25 11.63 25.24 29.62
N LEU A 26 10.32 25.02 29.82
CA LEU A 26 9.60 23.89 29.24
C LEU A 26 9.56 23.96 27.70
N PHE A 27 9.45 25.16 27.13
CA PHE A 27 9.53 25.37 25.69
C PHE A 27 10.92 25.01 25.14
N LEU A 28 11.99 25.46 25.81
CA LEU A 28 13.38 25.12 25.46
C LEU A 28 13.67 23.62 25.63
N LEU A 29 13.12 22.98 26.67
CA LEU A 29 13.26 21.55 26.90
C LEU A 29 12.58 20.74 25.79
N LYS A 30 11.36 21.13 25.41
CA LYS A 30 10.62 20.53 24.29
C LYS A 30 11.34 20.77 22.96
N TYR A 31 11.86 21.97 22.74
CA TYR A 31 12.65 22.29 21.55
C TYR A 31 13.89 21.39 21.46
N LYS A 32 14.64 21.25 22.57
CA LYS A 32 15.82 20.37 22.63
C LYS A 32 15.47 18.89 22.43
N LEU A 33 14.33 18.42 22.95
CA LEU A 33 13.83 17.05 22.71
C LEU A 33 13.42 16.82 21.25
N ILE A 34 12.87 17.84 20.57
CA ILE A 34 12.52 17.77 19.15
C ILE A 34 13.77 17.79 18.27
N THR A 35 14.80 18.56 18.65
CA THR A 35 16.06 18.66 17.88
C THR A 35 17.06 17.56 18.20
N ASN A 36 16.93 16.84 19.33
CA ASN A 36 17.73 15.65 19.67
C ASN A 36 17.22 14.36 18.99
N LYS A 37 16.61 14.44 17.81
CA LYS A 37 16.56 13.25 16.96
C LYS A 37 17.99 12.97 16.54
N GLU A 38 18.53 11.82 16.94
CA GLU A 38 19.81 11.34 16.44
C GLU A 38 19.79 11.43 14.91
N GLU A 39 20.71 12.22 14.34
CA GLU A 39 21.01 12.12 12.91
C GLU A 39 21.50 10.69 12.69
N VAL A 40 20.67 9.87 12.06
CA VAL A 40 21.11 8.59 11.55
C VAL A 40 22.17 8.92 10.52
N ASN A 41 23.42 8.57 10.81
CA ASN A 41 24.51 8.69 9.84
C ASN A 41 24.22 7.71 8.70
N LEU A 42 23.74 8.25 7.58
CA LEU A 42 23.42 7.51 6.36
C LEU A 42 24.61 7.40 5.41
N ASP A 43 25.75 8.03 5.73
CA ASP A 43 26.92 8.12 4.85
C ASP A 43 27.53 6.72 4.57
N GLY A 44 27.27 5.73 5.44
CA GLY A 44 27.67 4.34 5.25
C GLY A 44 26.67 3.47 4.47
N ILE A 45 25.44 3.92 4.25
CA ILE A 45 24.37 3.13 3.60
C ILE A 45 24.31 3.42 2.08
N PHE A 46 24.73 4.60 1.65
CA PHE A 46 24.71 5.04 0.25
C PHE A 46 26.08 4.98 -0.45
N ASN A 47 27.01 4.13 0.03
CA ASN A 47 28.32 3.94 -0.63
C ASN A 47 28.28 3.01 -1.86
N HIS A 48 27.09 2.60 -2.30
CA HIS A 48 26.90 2.16 -3.67
C HIS A 48 26.44 3.36 -4.48
N ASP A 49 27.40 4.10 -5.04
CA ASP A 49 27.16 4.85 -6.27
C ASP A 49 26.57 3.83 -7.25
N ILE A 50 25.26 3.85 -7.46
CA ILE A 50 24.64 3.17 -8.60
C ILE A 50 25.18 3.96 -9.80
N GLN A 51 26.32 3.53 -10.33
CA GLN A 51 26.87 4.09 -11.54
C GLN A 51 25.84 3.85 -12.65
N SER A 52 25.64 4.82 -13.53
CA SER A 52 24.64 4.74 -14.61
C SER A 52 24.81 3.52 -15.53
N GLU A 53 25.97 2.84 -15.46
CA GLU A 53 26.28 1.61 -16.17
C GLU A 53 25.52 0.37 -15.63
N ASP A 54 24.92 0.43 -14.44
CA ASP A 54 24.15 -0.68 -13.83
C ASP A 54 22.63 -0.62 -14.15
N ILE A 55 22.17 0.35 -14.93
CA ILE A 55 20.75 0.55 -15.26
C ILE A 55 20.50 0.22 -16.72
N GLU A 56 19.65 -0.78 -16.96
CA GLU A 56 19.18 -1.17 -18.30
C GLU A 56 17.70 -0.81 -18.49
N ILE A 57 17.36 -0.24 -19.66
CA ILE A 57 15.97 -0.05 -20.06
C ILE A 57 15.40 -1.40 -20.48
N PHE A 58 14.63 -2.03 -19.59
CA PHE A 58 13.98 -3.30 -19.87
C PHE A 58 12.73 -3.16 -20.76
N ALA A 59 11.95 -2.08 -20.56
CA ALA A 59 10.75 -1.78 -21.34
C ALA A 59 10.47 -0.27 -21.35
N GLN A 60 9.97 0.22 -22.49
CA GLN A 60 9.62 1.62 -22.72
C GLN A 60 8.31 1.74 -23.51
N ASP A 61 7.85 2.97 -23.71
CA ASP A 61 6.60 3.28 -24.42
C ASP A 61 5.39 2.57 -23.80
N LEU A 62 5.32 2.66 -22.46
CA LEU A 62 4.24 2.15 -21.61
C LEU A 62 3.33 3.31 -21.18
N ASN A 63 2.03 3.05 -21.09
CA ASN A 63 1.04 4.03 -20.68
C ASN A 63 0.68 3.87 -19.20
N THR A 64 1.30 4.68 -18.34
CA THR A 64 1.07 4.66 -16.88
C THR A 64 1.18 3.24 -16.28
N PRO A 65 2.37 2.60 -16.38
CA PRO A 65 2.60 1.25 -15.83
C PRO A 65 2.45 1.26 -14.30
N TRP A 66 1.98 0.15 -13.72
CA TRP A 66 1.71 0.05 -12.28
C TRP A 66 2.39 -1.16 -11.61
N GLU A 67 2.14 -2.39 -12.06
CA GLU A 67 2.82 -3.61 -11.57
C GLU A 67 3.71 -4.20 -12.66
N ILE A 68 4.83 -4.79 -12.27
CA ILE A 68 5.66 -5.63 -13.13
C ILE A 68 5.93 -6.98 -12.46
N VAL A 69 5.79 -8.06 -13.22
CA VAL A 69 6.25 -9.40 -12.83
C VAL A 69 7.07 -10.01 -13.95
N PHE A 70 8.25 -10.50 -13.63
CA PHE A 70 9.14 -11.14 -14.60
C PHE A 70 8.70 -12.58 -14.88
N LEU A 71 8.75 -12.96 -16.15
CA LEU A 71 8.58 -14.33 -16.63
C LEU A 71 9.97 -14.95 -16.86
N GLN A 72 10.00 -16.11 -17.53
CA GLN A 72 11.26 -16.66 -18.05
C GLN A 72 11.68 -15.89 -19.31
N ASP A 73 12.93 -16.07 -19.75
CA ASP A 73 13.43 -15.62 -21.05
C ASP A 73 13.38 -14.10 -21.31
N ASN A 74 13.66 -13.28 -20.29
CA ASN A 74 13.70 -11.81 -20.38
C ASN A 74 12.36 -11.17 -20.80
N GLU A 75 11.25 -11.82 -20.51
CA GLU A 75 9.92 -11.23 -20.62
C GLU A 75 9.39 -10.81 -19.26
N ALA A 76 8.48 -9.84 -19.25
CA ALA A 76 7.68 -9.48 -18.10
C ALA A 76 6.25 -9.21 -18.51
N LEU A 77 5.35 -9.28 -17.54
CA LEU A 77 4.02 -8.74 -17.64
C LEU A 77 3.98 -7.41 -16.87
N VAL A 78 3.43 -6.39 -17.50
CA VAL A 78 3.24 -5.07 -16.92
C VAL A 78 1.76 -4.69 -16.98
N THR A 79 1.18 -4.27 -15.87
CA THR A 79 -0.16 -3.67 -15.89
C THR A 79 -0.05 -2.18 -16.21
N GLU A 80 -0.90 -1.72 -17.12
CA GLU A 80 -1.14 -0.30 -17.37
C GLU A 80 -2.49 0.08 -16.80
N ARG A 81 -2.55 1.20 -16.06
CA ARG A 81 -3.80 1.63 -15.40
C ARG A 81 -4.97 1.81 -16.36
N SER A 82 -4.71 2.16 -17.61
CA SER A 82 -5.71 2.24 -18.68
C SER A 82 -6.42 0.92 -18.97
N GLY A 83 -5.95 -0.20 -18.40
CA GLY A 83 -6.57 -1.50 -18.45
C GLY A 83 -5.98 -2.46 -19.48
N ASN A 84 -4.69 -2.29 -19.79
CA ASN A 84 -3.94 -3.21 -20.63
C ASN A 84 -2.95 -4.00 -19.78
N LEU A 85 -2.87 -5.30 -20.04
CA LEU A 85 -1.76 -6.14 -19.61
C LEU A 85 -0.77 -6.22 -20.76
N ILE A 86 0.42 -5.67 -20.56
CA ILE A 86 1.50 -5.65 -21.54
C ILE A 86 2.41 -6.85 -21.28
N ARG A 87 2.67 -7.68 -22.29
CA ARG A 87 3.77 -8.63 -22.28
C ARG A 87 4.95 -8.00 -23.01
N THR A 88 6.04 -7.78 -22.29
CA THR A 88 7.30 -7.28 -22.84
C THR A 88 8.04 -8.41 -23.56
N GLY A 89 9.18 -8.09 -24.17
CA GLY A 89 9.98 -9.00 -24.99
C GLY A 89 10.21 -8.43 -26.39
N ILE A 90 10.73 -9.26 -27.30
CA ILE A 90 11.04 -8.86 -28.69
C ILE A 90 9.78 -8.30 -29.38
N ASP A 91 8.64 -8.96 -29.20
CA ASP A 91 7.35 -8.52 -29.71
C ASP A 91 6.43 -8.09 -28.56
N LYS A 92 6.44 -6.80 -28.21
CA LYS A 92 5.50 -6.24 -27.21
C LYS A 92 4.05 -6.57 -27.60
N LYS A 93 3.33 -7.29 -26.74
CA LYS A 93 1.89 -7.57 -26.92
C LYS A 93 1.07 -6.84 -25.86
N SER A 94 -0.11 -6.38 -26.26
CA SER A 94 -1.06 -5.70 -25.36
C SER A 94 -2.37 -6.48 -25.30
N ILE A 95 -2.80 -6.80 -24.09
CA ILE A 95 -4.01 -7.57 -23.82
C ILE A 95 -5.00 -6.69 -23.05
N ARG A 96 -6.14 -6.34 -23.67
CA ARG A 96 -7.17 -5.53 -23.02
C ARG A 96 -7.90 -6.34 -21.93
N VAL A 97 -7.81 -5.89 -20.68
CA VAL A 97 -8.54 -6.48 -19.55
C VAL A 97 -9.93 -5.84 -19.46
N LYS A 98 -10.99 -6.62 -19.69
CA LYS A 98 -12.37 -6.11 -19.67
C LYS A 98 -12.80 -5.69 -18.27
N GLY A 99 -13.66 -4.66 -18.18
CA GLY A 99 -14.26 -4.20 -16.91
C GLY A 99 -13.38 -3.27 -16.08
N VAL A 100 -12.22 -2.86 -16.60
CA VAL A 100 -11.37 -1.85 -15.96
C VAL A 100 -11.94 -0.45 -16.20
N THR A 101 -12.11 0.30 -15.13
CA THR A 101 -12.39 1.75 -15.13
C THR A 101 -11.15 2.48 -14.63
N ALA A 102 -10.48 3.22 -15.51
CA ALA A 102 -9.33 4.04 -15.16
C ALA A 102 -9.79 5.44 -14.71
N ILE A 103 -9.40 5.83 -13.51
CA ILE A 103 -9.70 7.14 -12.93
C ILE A 103 -8.73 7.38 -11.80
N GLU A 104 -8.05 8.53 -11.74
CA GLU A 104 -7.32 8.82 -10.52
C GLU A 104 -6.17 7.85 -10.28
N GLU A 105 -6.15 7.36 -9.05
CA GLU A 105 -5.35 6.26 -8.57
C GLU A 105 -5.83 4.87 -9.04
N GLY A 106 -7.06 4.77 -9.56
CA GLY A 106 -7.71 3.54 -10.01
C GLY A 106 -7.39 3.13 -11.45
N GLY A 107 -7.68 1.87 -11.77
CA GLY A 107 -7.42 1.26 -13.07
C GLY A 107 -7.07 -0.22 -12.93
N LEU A 108 -6.28 -0.75 -13.86
CA LEU A 108 -5.64 -2.06 -13.68
C LEU A 108 -4.36 -1.86 -12.86
N LEU A 109 -4.32 -2.47 -11.67
CA LEU A 109 -3.31 -2.24 -10.65
C LEU A 109 -2.48 -3.52 -10.47
N GLY A 110 -2.62 -4.23 -9.35
CA GLY A 110 -1.77 -5.37 -9.03
C GLY A 110 -1.90 -6.54 -9.97
N LEU A 111 -0.79 -7.25 -10.03
CA LEU A 111 -0.60 -8.49 -10.78
C LEU A 111 0.23 -9.44 -9.93
N ALA A 112 -0.22 -10.69 -9.83
CA ALA A 112 0.57 -11.77 -9.25
C ALA A 112 0.51 -13.01 -10.15
N LEU A 113 1.64 -13.68 -10.28
CA LEU A 113 1.71 -15.01 -10.85
C LEU A 113 1.34 -16.04 -9.78
N HIS A 114 0.64 -17.10 -10.18
CA HIS A 114 0.46 -18.26 -9.32
C HIS A 114 1.83 -18.87 -8.95
N PRO A 115 2.03 -19.45 -7.74
CA PRO A 115 3.30 -20.09 -7.36
C PRO A 115 3.74 -21.20 -8.33
N ASN A 116 2.76 -21.90 -8.91
CA ASN A 116 2.93 -22.92 -9.95
C ASN A 116 2.72 -22.38 -11.40
N PHE A 117 2.95 -21.08 -11.64
CA PHE A 117 2.68 -20.44 -12.93
C PHE A 117 3.32 -21.17 -14.11
N LYS A 118 4.55 -21.69 -13.96
CA LYS A 118 5.27 -22.45 -14.99
C LYS A 118 4.45 -23.62 -15.59
N ASN A 119 3.51 -24.18 -14.83
CA ASN A 119 2.71 -25.32 -15.26
C ASN A 119 1.26 -24.96 -15.56
N ASN A 120 0.70 -23.94 -14.89
CA ASN A 120 -0.73 -23.66 -14.95
C ASN A 120 -1.11 -22.32 -15.61
N HIS A 121 -0.13 -21.42 -15.77
CA HIS A 121 -0.29 -20.08 -16.33
C HIS A 121 -1.39 -19.23 -15.67
N TRP A 122 -1.71 -19.47 -14.40
CA TRP A 122 -2.68 -18.65 -13.67
C TRP A 122 -2.05 -17.33 -13.24
N ILE A 123 -2.73 -16.23 -13.59
CA ILE A 123 -2.42 -14.89 -13.10
C ILE A 123 -3.60 -14.30 -12.33
N TYR A 124 -3.30 -13.35 -11.46
CA TYR A 124 -4.25 -12.67 -10.59
C TYR A 124 -4.12 -11.19 -10.83
N LEU A 125 -5.24 -10.51 -11.10
CA LEU A 125 -5.30 -9.09 -11.39
C LEU A 125 -6.17 -8.38 -10.37
N TYR A 126 -5.69 -7.24 -9.88
CA TYR A 126 -6.48 -6.29 -9.11
C TYR A 126 -6.87 -5.15 -10.03
N LEU A 127 -8.17 -4.83 -10.08
CA LEU A 127 -8.65 -3.74 -10.91
C LEU A 127 -9.76 -2.95 -10.23
N THR A 128 -9.80 -1.67 -10.56
CA THR A 128 -10.95 -0.81 -10.32
C THR A 128 -11.98 -1.00 -11.45
N SER A 129 -13.25 -1.11 -11.08
CA SER A 129 -14.40 -1.33 -11.95
C SER A 129 -15.56 -0.40 -11.55
N GLU A 130 -16.46 -0.16 -12.49
CA GLU A 130 -17.76 0.46 -12.22
C GLU A 130 -18.90 -0.55 -12.39
N VAL A 131 -19.79 -0.62 -11.41
CA VAL A 131 -20.93 -1.54 -11.39
C VAL A 131 -22.15 -0.75 -10.96
N ASN A 132 -23.16 -0.67 -11.82
CA ASN A 132 -24.39 0.08 -11.56
C ASN A 132 -24.12 1.54 -11.10
N GLY A 133 -23.15 2.21 -11.74
CA GLY A 133 -22.73 3.58 -11.42
C GLY A 133 -21.95 3.73 -10.10
N LYS A 134 -21.53 2.62 -9.48
CA LYS A 134 -20.69 2.64 -8.27
C LYS A 134 -19.32 2.04 -8.55
N MET A 135 -18.29 2.75 -8.10
CA MET A 135 -16.92 2.29 -8.19
C MET A 135 -16.65 1.20 -7.14
N GLU A 136 -15.95 0.15 -7.55
CA GLU A 136 -15.42 -0.88 -6.67
C GLU A 136 -14.09 -1.40 -7.19
N ASN A 137 -13.28 -1.98 -6.32
CA ASN A 137 -12.13 -2.78 -6.69
C ASN A 137 -12.49 -4.27 -6.68
N ARG A 138 -11.80 -5.04 -7.51
CA ARG A 138 -11.98 -6.48 -7.69
C ARG A 138 -10.65 -7.19 -7.77
N VAL A 139 -10.67 -8.47 -7.41
CA VAL A 139 -9.58 -9.40 -7.71
C VAL A 139 -10.12 -10.50 -8.60
N GLU A 140 -9.50 -10.67 -9.75
CA GLU A 140 -9.89 -11.66 -10.75
C GLU A 140 -8.70 -12.56 -11.10
N ARG A 141 -8.95 -13.86 -11.31
CA ARG A 141 -7.99 -14.82 -11.82
C ARG A 141 -8.25 -15.08 -13.30
N TYR A 142 -7.18 -15.23 -14.06
CA TYR A 142 -7.22 -15.60 -15.48
C TYR A 142 -6.14 -16.62 -15.81
N LYS A 143 -6.42 -17.47 -16.80
CA LYS A 143 -5.39 -18.27 -17.44
C LYS A 143 -4.78 -17.46 -18.56
N LEU A 144 -3.47 -17.23 -18.50
CA LEU A 144 -2.74 -16.56 -19.56
C LEU A 144 -2.41 -17.56 -20.67
N ASP A 145 -2.91 -17.29 -21.87
CA ASP A 145 -2.47 -17.95 -23.09
C ASP A 145 -1.29 -17.18 -23.66
N LEU A 146 -0.07 -17.69 -23.44
CA LEU A 146 1.17 -17.08 -23.91
C LEU A 146 1.29 -17.14 -25.44
N GLU A 147 0.75 -18.15 -26.11
CA GLU A 147 0.87 -18.29 -27.56
C GLU A 147 0.05 -17.22 -28.28
N ASN A 148 -1.20 -17.03 -27.84
CA ASN A 148 -2.12 -16.09 -28.48
C ASN A 148 -2.15 -14.71 -27.80
N SER A 149 -1.47 -14.55 -26.67
CA SER A 149 -1.52 -13.34 -25.83
C SER A 149 -2.96 -12.96 -25.48
N THR A 150 -3.70 -13.91 -24.89
CA THR A 150 -5.08 -13.71 -24.45
C THR A 150 -5.30 -14.17 -23.01
N LEU A 151 -6.36 -13.66 -22.39
CA LEU A 151 -6.81 -14.09 -21.07
C LEU A 151 -8.05 -14.97 -21.20
N LYS A 152 -8.02 -16.15 -20.57
CA LYS A 152 -9.09 -17.15 -20.57
C LYS A 152 -9.52 -17.48 -19.14
N GLU A 153 -10.62 -18.23 -19.03
CA GLU A 153 -11.06 -18.86 -17.76
C GLU A 153 -11.16 -17.88 -16.57
N LYS A 154 -11.82 -16.74 -16.80
CA LYS A 154 -11.98 -15.70 -15.78
C LYS A 154 -12.75 -16.22 -14.56
N LEU A 155 -12.20 -15.97 -13.37
CA LEU A 155 -12.88 -16.14 -12.09
C LEU A 155 -12.76 -14.88 -11.23
N THR A 156 -13.87 -14.28 -10.82
CA THR A 156 -13.85 -13.18 -9.83
C THR A 156 -13.72 -13.77 -8.43
N LEU A 157 -12.60 -13.49 -7.75
CA LEU A 157 -12.28 -14.02 -6.42
C LEU A 157 -12.88 -13.14 -5.31
N ILE A 158 -12.80 -11.83 -5.52
CA ILE A 158 -13.33 -10.81 -4.61
C ILE A 158 -13.93 -9.68 -5.45
N SER A 159 -15.13 -9.26 -5.10
CA SER A 159 -15.79 -8.06 -5.63
C SER A 159 -16.30 -7.22 -4.45
N GLY A 160 -16.78 -6.00 -4.72
CA GLY A 160 -17.29 -5.12 -3.68
C GLY A 160 -16.23 -4.60 -2.70
N ILE A 161 -14.94 -4.64 -3.07
CA ILE A 161 -13.94 -3.90 -2.32
C ILE A 161 -14.20 -2.41 -2.60
N PRO A 162 -14.35 -1.54 -1.59
CA PRO A 162 -14.53 -0.12 -1.86
C PRO A 162 -13.43 0.41 -2.79
N GLY A 163 -13.85 1.12 -3.84
CA GLY A 163 -12.97 1.72 -4.83
C GLY A 163 -13.42 3.13 -5.16
N THR A 164 -12.46 4.00 -5.46
CA THR A 164 -12.72 5.42 -5.76
C THR A 164 -11.55 5.98 -6.56
N ALA A 165 -11.49 7.30 -6.76
CA ALA A 165 -10.39 7.96 -7.44
C ALA A 165 -9.06 7.91 -6.66
N TYR A 166 -9.07 7.63 -5.35
CA TYR A 166 -7.87 7.67 -4.49
C TYR A 166 -7.87 6.54 -3.46
N HIS A 167 -6.69 6.12 -3.00
CA HIS A 167 -6.50 5.10 -1.97
C HIS A 167 -7.13 3.75 -2.33
N ASN A 168 -6.82 3.23 -3.52
CA ASN A 168 -7.33 1.92 -3.95
C ASN A 168 -6.49 0.74 -3.43
N GLY A 169 -5.24 0.98 -3.01
CA GLY A 169 -4.26 -0.09 -2.76
C GLY A 169 -4.03 -0.92 -4.03
N GLY A 170 -4.13 -2.24 -3.92
CA GLY A 170 -4.21 -3.14 -5.08
C GLY A 170 -3.00 -4.03 -5.31
N ARG A 171 -2.00 -4.04 -4.44
CA ARG A 171 -0.85 -4.97 -4.48
C ARG A 171 -1.30 -6.39 -4.18
N LEU A 172 -0.79 -7.34 -4.97
CA LEU A 172 -1.04 -8.77 -4.85
C LEU A 172 0.27 -9.52 -4.61
N LYS A 173 0.29 -10.48 -3.68
CA LYS A 173 1.43 -11.41 -3.57
C LYS A 173 1.00 -12.73 -2.95
N PHE A 174 1.48 -13.83 -3.51
CA PHE A 174 1.37 -15.11 -2.84
C PHE A 174 2.34 -15.20 -1.66
N GLY A 175 1.86 -15.77 -0.56
CA GLY A 175 2.67 -16.11 0.59
C GLY A 175 3.35 -17.47 0.49
N PRO A 176 4.32 -17.73 1.37
CA PRO A 176 4.97 -19.03 1.49
C PRO A 176 3.99 -20.14 1.95
N ASP A 177 2.81 -19.75 2.41
CA ASP A 177 1.69 -20.61 2.76
C ASP A 177 0.72 -20.88 1.58
N ASN A 178 1.09 -20.47 0.35
CA ASN A 178 0.29 -20.59 -0.89
C ASN A 178 -1.05 -19.85 -0.87
N TYR A 179 -1.25 -18.91 0.06
CA TYR A 179 -2.41 -18.01 0.04
C TYR A 179 -2.07 -16.71 -0.69
N LEU A 180 -3.07 -16.11 -1.33
CA LEU A 180 -2.96 -14.79 -1.96
C LEU A 180 -3.24 -13.71 -0.92
N TYR A 181 -2.27 -12.80 -0.74
CA TYR A 181 -2.39 -11.61 0.09
C TYR A 181 -2.64 -10.38 -0.78
N ILE A 182 -3.60 -9.57 -0.36
CA ILE A 182 -4.16 -8.48 -1.16
C ILE A 182 -4.21 -7.25 -0.26
N ASN A 183 -3.51 -6.18 -0.60
CA ASN A 183 -3.70 -4.92 0.11
C ASN A 183 -4.87 -4.13 -0.51
N THR A 184 -5.62 -3.45 0.33
CA THR A 184 -6.72 -2.58 -0.08
C THR A 184 -6.58 -1.27 0.67
N GLY A 185 -6.74 -0.14 -0.04
CA GLY A 185 -6.78 1.16 0.61
C GLY A 185 -8.13 1.44 1.25
N ASP A 186 -8.20 2.50 2.04
CA ASP A 186 -9.39 2.92 2.79
C ASP A 186 -10.47 3.57 1.90
N ALA A 187 -10.21 3.71 0.60
CA ALA A 187 -11.06 4.42 -0.35
C ALA A 187 -11.44 5.82 0.13
N THR A 188 -10.51 6.51 0.80
CA THR A 188 -10.65 7.84 1.43
C THR A 188 -11.62 7.89 2.62
N GLU A 189 -12.17 6.76 3.02
CA GLU A 189 -13.11 6.61 4.14
C GLU A 189 -12.41 5.94 5.31
N SER A 190 -11.55 6.70 6.00
CA SER A 190 -10.63 6.19 7.03
C SER A 190 -11.28 5.34 8.13
N TYR A 191 -12.55 5.56 8.48
CA TYR A 191 -13.26 4.75 9.47
C TYR A 191 -13.43 3.30 9.04
N LEU A 192 -13.52 3.04 7.72
CA LEU A 192 -13.62 1.68 7.18
C LEU A 192 -12.35 0.87 7.45
N SER A 193 -11.18 1.52 7.57
CA SER A 193 -9.91 0.84 7.87
C SER A 193 -9.98 0.07 9.20
N GLN A 194 -10.73 0.59 10.18
CA GLN A 194 -10.91 -0.02 11.50
C GLN A 194 -12.08 -1.03 11.56
N ASP A 195 -13.03 -0.96 10.62
CA ASP A 195 -14.13 -1.93 10.55
C ASP A 195 -13.65 -3.26 9.95
N ILE A 196 -13.63 -4.31 10.78
CA ILE A 196 -13.22 -5.66 10.39
C ILE A 196 -14.23 -6.37 9.46
N ASN A 197 -15.44 -5.84 9.30
CA ASN A 197 -16.43 -6.35 8.35
C ASN A 197 -16.32 -5.68 6.98
N SER A 198 -15.61 -4.57 6.88
CA SER A 198 -15.24 -3.93 5.62
C SER A 198 -14.01 -4.59 4.98
N THR A 199 -13.89 -4.49 3.66
CA THR A 199 -12.71 -4.89 2.89
C THR A 199 -11.78 -3.72 2.58
N ALA A 200 -12.11 -2.48 2.97
CA ALA A 200 -11.26 -1.29 2.75
C ALA A 200 -10.22 -1.11 3.86
N GLY A 201 -9.00 -0.70 3.52
CA GLY A 201 -7.91 -0.44 4.46
C GLY A 201 -7.41 -1.73 5.13
N LYS A 202 -7.24 -2.81 4.36
CA LYS A 202 -6.94 -4.17 4.84
C LYS A 202 -5.74 -4.79 4.15
N ILE A 203 -5.17 -5.79 4.80
CA ILE A 203 -4.58 -6.93 4.11
C ILE A 203 -5.59 -8.07 4.16
N LEU A 204 -6.09 -8.47 2.99
CA LEU A 204 -6.93 -9.66 2.84
C LEU A 204 -6.05 -10.88 2.55
N ARG A 205 -6.54 -12.07 2.93
CA ARG A 205 -5.88 -13.36 2.66
C ARG A 205 -6.92 -14.38 2.21
N VAL A 206 -6.72 -14.94 1.02
CA VAL A 206 -7.61 -15.92 0.37
C VAL A 206 -6.82 -17.04 -0.28
N ASP A 207 -7.45 -18.18 -0.54
CA ASP A 207 -6.85 -19.22 -1.39
C ASP A 207 -6.86 -18.82 -2.87
N GLU A 208 -6.24 -19.66 -3.71
CA GLU A 208 -6.14 -19.48 -5.16
C GLU A 208 -7.50 -19.35 -5.88
N ASN A 209 -8.61 -19.70 -5.21
CA ASN A 209 -10.00 -19.65 -5.68
C ASN A 209 -10.85 -18.60 -4.93
N GLY A 210 -10.25 -17.77 -4.07
CA GLY A 210 -10.92 -16.67 -3.37
C GLY A 210 -11.63 -17.08 -2.07
N LYS A 211 -11.45 -18.32 -1.61
CA LYS A 211 -12.04 -18.81 -0.36
C LYS A 211 -11.27 -18.31 0.85
N THR A 212 -12.00 -18.03 1.92
CA THR A 212 -11.41 -17.66 3.21
C THR A 212 -10.67 -18.85 3.84
N PRO A 213 -9.38 -18.70 4.20
CA PRO A 213 -8.64 -19.68 4.98
C PRO A 213 -9.29 -19.91 6.35
N ARG A 214 -9.33 -21.16 6.82
CA ARG A 214 -9.97 -21.52 8.10
C ARG A 214 -9.30 -20.84 9.30
N ASP A 215 -8.01 -20.58 9.18
CA ASP A 215 -7.21 -19.94 10.21
C ASP A 215 -7.22 -18.40 10.09
N ASN A 216 -7.98 -17.77 9.19
CA ASN A 216 -8.10 -16.31 9.17
C ASN A 216 -8.67 -15.78 10.50
N PRO A 217 -8.15 -14.65 11.00
CA PRO A 217 -8.39 -14.21 12.38
C PRO A 217 -9.84 -13.86 12.71
N PHE A 218 -10.61 -13.41 11.71
CA PHE A 218 -11.98 -12.89 11.91
C PHE A 218 -13.03 -13.76 11.21
N LYS A 219 -12.68 -14.98 10.79
CA LYS A 219 -13.55 -15.88 9.99
C LYS A 219 -14.08 -15.26 8.69
N ASN A 220 -13.44 -14.18 8.23
CA ASN A 220 -13.66 -13.53 6.96
C ASN A 220 -12.31 -13.35 6.24
N LYS A 221 -12.30 -12.66 5.09
CA LYS A 221 -11.09 -12.51 4.27
C LYS A 221 -10.02 -11.60 4.91
N VAL A 222 -10.33 -10.86 5.98
CA VAL A 222 -9.41 -9.92 6.62
C VAL A 222 -8.33 -10.68 7.40
N TYR A 223 -7.07 -10.37 7.10
CA TYR A 223 -5.88 -10.87 7.81
C TYR A 223 -5.31 -9.81 8.77
N SER A 224 -5.21 -8.58 8.28
CA SER A 224 -4.81 -7.37 9.03
C SER A 224 -5.66 -6.18 8.58
N TYR A 225 -5.79 -5.17 9.42
CA TYR A 225 -6.59 -3.97 9.15
C TYR A 225 -5.91 -2.70 9.67
N GLY A 226 -6.42 -1.53 9.31
CA GLY A 226 -5.91 -0.24 9.75
C GLY A 226 -4.93 0.42 8.77
N TYR A 227 -5.08 0.15 7.48
CA TYR A 227 -4.27 0.76 6.42
C TYR A 227 -5.02 1.91 5.75
N LYS A 228 -4.27 2.92 5.29
CA LYS A 228 -4.82 4.08 4.57
C LYS A 228 -4.69 3.88 3.06
N ASN A 229 -3.46 3.92 2.54
CA ASN A 229 -3.15 3.76 1.12
C ASN A 229 -1.91 2.85 0.97
N PRO A 230 -2.03 1.55 1.29
CA PRO A 230 -0.91 0.62 1.18
C PRO A 230 -0.59 0.35 -0.29
N GLN A 231 0.65 0.60 -0.71
CA GLN A 231 1.10 0.39 -2.11
C GLN A 231 2.17 -0.70 -2.23
N GLY A 232 2.96 -0.95 -1.20
CA GLY A 232 3.94 -2.04 -1.17
C GLY A 232 3.42 -3.25 -0.40
N LEU A 233 3.82 -4.44 -0.85
CA LEU A 233 3.62 -5.71 -0.13
C LEU A 233 4.70 -6.69 -0.57
N THR A 234 5.52 -7.17 0.37
CA THR A 234 6.53 -8.18 0.09
C THR A 234 6.77 -9.12 1.26
N TRP A 235 7.42 -10.24 0.97
CA TRP A 235 7.94 -11.18 1.96
C TRP A 235 9.43 -10.97 2.10
N ASP A 236 9.96 -11.10 3.30
CA ASP A 236 11.39 -11.24 3.52
C ASP A 236 11.83 -12.72 3.55
N ASP A 237 13.13 -12.94 3.71
CA ASP A 237 13.80 -14.24 3.80
C ASP A 237 13.34 -15.09 5.01
N LYS A 238 12.70 -14.46 6.00
CA LYS A 238 12.15 -15.09 7.21
C LYS A 238 10.65 -15.32 7.10
N ASN A 239 10.08 -15.24 5.90
CA ASN A 239 8.64 -15.43 5.65
C ASN A 239 7.77 -14.43 6.41
N ARG A 240 8.28 -13.22 6.68
CA ARG A 240 7.51 -12.12 7.27
C ARG A 240 7.01 -11.18 6.18
N ILE A 241 5.78 -10.71 6.32
CA ILE A 241 5.15 -9.79 5.38
C ILE A 241 5.40 -8.33 5.79
N TRP A 242 5.88 -7.55 4.84
CA TRP A 242 6.14 -6.12 4.96
C TRP A 242 5.25 -5.34 4.01
N VAL A 243 4.73 -4.20 4.48
CA VAL A 243 3.84 -3.32 3.72
C VAL A 243 4.33 -1.89 3.84
N THR A 244 4.32 -1.15 2.73
CA THR A 244 4.46 0.32 2.76
C THR A 244 3.10 0.95 2.64
N ASP A 245 2.80 1.90 3.52
CA ASP A 245 1.51 2.60 3.58
C ASP A 245 1.72 4.11 3.54
N ASN A 246 1.07 4.78 2.58
CA ASN A 246 1.23 6.20 2.39
C ASN A 246 0.34 6.96 3.37
N GLY A 247 0.99 7.73 4.24
CA GLY A 247 0.37 8.56 5.25
C GLY A 247 -0.43 9.73 4.67
N ARG A 248 -0.91 10.60 5.55
CA ARG A 248 -1.60 11.82 5.13
C ARG A 248 -0.57 12.88 4.71
N SER A 249 -0.69 13.40 3.50
CA SER A 249 0.03 14.60 3.05
C SER A 249 -0.61 15.88 3.63
N GLY A 250 0.19 16.92 3.94
CA GLY A 250 -0.28 18.22 4.44
C GLY A 250 0.61 18.82 5.54
N VAL A 251 0.02 19.58 6.48
CA VAL A 251 0.73 20.34 7.55
C VAL A 251 1.56 19.45 8.49
N LYS A 252 1.33 18.13 8.47
CA LYS A 252 2.24 17.11 9.00
C LYS A 252 2.69 16.26 7.81
N VAL A 253 3.93 16.43 7.38
CA VAL A 253 4.57 15.58 6.35
C VAL A 253 5.22 14.36 7.01
N GLY A 254 5.42 13.28 6.25
CA GLY A 254 6.26 12.14 6.66
C GLY A 254 5.59 11.15 7.61
N LEU A 255 4.31 10.84 7.38
CA LEU A 255 3.61 9.76 8.10
C LEU A 255 3.48 8.49 7.25
N ASP A 256 4.35 8.34 6.25
CA ASP A 256 4.46 7.08 5.52
C ASP A 256 5.05 6.02 6.44
N GLU A 257 4.53 4.80 6.33
CA GLU A 257 4.87 3.72 7.23
C GLU A 257 5.50 2.55 6.47
N LEU A 258 6.49 1.92 7.10
CA LEU A 258 6.92 0.57 6.78
C LEU A 258 6.45 -0.35 7.91
N ASN A 259 5.49 -1.21 7.60
CA ASN A 259 4.78 -2.03 8.57
C ASN A 259 5.21 -3.49 8.47
N LEU A 260 5.64 -4.07 9.59
CA LEU A 260 5.74 -5.52 9.75
C LEU A 260 4.34 -6.06 10.09
N VAL A 261 3.67 -6.64 9.10
CA VAL A 261 2.28 -7.04 9.23
C VAL A 261 2.16 -8.21 10.20
N LYS A 262 1.26 -8.07 11.17
CA LYS A 262 0.91 -9.13 12.12
C LYS A 262 -0.56 -9.51 11.95
N LYS A 263 -0.87 -10.79 12.19
CA LYS A 263 -2.25 -11.25 12.21
C LYS A 263 -3.04 -10.42 13.23
N LYS A 264 -4.22 -9.93 12.84
CA LYS A 264 -5.16 -9.10 13.65
C LYS A 264 -4.75 -7.65 13.89
N LYS A 265 -3.62 -7.13 13.42
CA LYS A 265 -3.26 -5.72 13.64
C LYS A 265 -2.23 -5.21 12.65
N ASN A 266 -2.39 -3.93 12.29
CA ASN A 266 -1.28 -3.08 11.88
C ASN A 266 -0.59 -2.60 13.16
#